data_AF-A0A3S1FYM8-F1
#
_entry.id   AF-A0A3S1FYM8-F1
#
_cell.length_a   1.000
_cell.length_b   1.000
_cell.length_c   1.000
_cell.angle_alpha   90.00
_cell.angle_beta   90.00
_cell.angle_gamma   90.00
#
_symmetry.space_group_name_H-M   'P 1'
#
loop_
_entity.id
_entity.type
_entity.pdbx_description
1 polymer ?
#
loop_
_entity_poly.entity_id
_entity_poly.type
_entity_poly.pdbx_seq_one_letter_code
_entity_poly.pdbx_strand_id
1 'polypeptide(L)'
;MSGLEHRKLAPEILDGLAADDPRALAARRDLRRINALMFQAKIMASLLGKFVPKPPRRILEIGAGDGSFMLAVARRMAGQWPQVELVMLDRVDLITAQLRGDFDRLGWTTEGITADVFDWARKNEGRRFDAITVNLFLHHFDDAELVRLFSLMVPKAPLLL
;
A
#
# COMPACT_ATOMS: atom_id res chain seq x y z
N MET A 1 34.73 6.22 7.79
CA MET A 1 33.40 6.32 7.17
C MET A 1 33.15 5.04 6.37
N SER A 2 32.79 3.93 7.04
CA SER A 2 32.41 2.65 6.40
C SER A 2 31.22 2.05 7.14
N GLY A 3 30.03 2.44 6.70
CA GLY A 3 28.78 1.84 7.17
C GLY A 3 27.69 1.91 6.11
N LEU A 4 28.07 2.21 4.85
CA LEU A 4 27.15 2.24 3.70
C LEU A 4 27.02 0.86 3.05
N GLU A 5 27.95 -0.04 3.35
CA GLU A 5 27.99 -1.41 2.85
C GLU A 5 26.99 -2.36 3.56
N HIS A 6 26.39 -1.90 4.67
CA HIS A 6 25.38 -2.64 5.42
C HIS A 6 24.07 -1.86 5.47
N ARG A 7 22.94 -2.56 5.25
CA ARG A 7 21.60 -2.00 5.46
C ARG A 7 21.45 -1.65 6.93
N LYS A 8 21.16 -0.38 7.23
CA LYS A 8 20.85 0.08 8.59
C LYS A 8 19.35 0.34 8.71
N LEU A 9 18.70 -0.44 9.57
CA LEU A 9 17.34 -0.17 9.99
C LEU A 9 17.37 0.82 11.14
N ALA A 10 16.79 1.99 10.92
CA ALA A 10 16.55 2.98 11.94
C ALA A 10 15.09 3.43 11.80
N PRO A 11 14.37 3.63 12.91
CA PRO A 11 13.01 4.17 12.86
C PRO A 11 12.99 5.47 12.06
N GLU A 12 11.99 5.63 11.20
CA GLU A 12 11.82 6.89 10.51
C GLU A 12 11.31 7.94 11.49
N ILE A 13 11.70 9.19 11.27
CA ILE A 13 11.17 10.31 12.07
C ILE A 13 9.64 10.31 12.00
N LEU A 14 9.08 9.98 10.82
CA LEU A 14 7.65 9.95 10.56
C LEU A 14 6.90 8.94 11.44
N ASP A 15 7.52 7.80 11.79
CA ASP A 15 6.89 6.72 12.56
C ASP A 15 6.47 7.16 13.97
N GLY A 16 7.16 8.16 14.53
CA GLY A 16 6.89 8.69 15.87
C GLY A 16 5.99 9.94 15.91
N LEU A 17 5.53 10.44 14.76
CA LEU A 17 4.75 11.67 14.69
C LEU A 17 3.25 11.41 14.73
N ALA A 18 2.51 12.29 15.41
CA ALA A 18 1.06 12.32 15.33
C ALA A 18 0.60 12.57 13.88
N ALA A 19 -0.57 12.04 13.51
CA ALA A 19 -1.08 12.13 12.15
C ALA A 19 -1.22 13.57 11.65
N ASP A 20 -1.63 14.48 12.53
CA ASP A 20 -1.84 15.91 12.30
C ASP A 20 -0.60 16.79 12.56
N ASP A 21 0.54 16.19 12.97
CA ASP A 21 1.80 16.93 13.12
C ASP A 21 2.17 17.60 11.78
N PRO A 22 2.47 18.91 11.76
CA PRO A 22 2.84 19.61 10.53
C PRO A 22 3.98 18.96 9.74
N ARG A 23 4.95 18.33 10.44
CA ARG A 23 6.06 17.61 9.82
C ARG A 23 5.59 16.31 9.17
N ALA A 24 4.64 15.60 9.78
CA ALA A 24 4.05 14.40 9.20
C ALA A 24 3.22 14.74 7.96
N LEU A 25 2.47 15.84 8.00
CA LEU A 25 1.76 16.37 6.83
C LEU A 25 2.73 16.77 5.70
N ALA A 26 3.84 17.44 6.03
CA ALA A 26 4.86 17.80 5.05
C ALA A 26 5.53 16.57 4.44
N ALA A 27 5.93 15.59 5.26
CA ALA A 27 6.53 14.34 4.80
C ALA A 27 5.62 13.57 3.84
N ARG A 28 4.31 13.49 4.13
CA ARG A 28 3.33 12.86 3.22
C ARG A 28 3.21 13.61 1.89
N ARG A 29 3.24 14.94 1.91
CA ARG A 29 3.26 15.75 0.67
C ARG A 29 4.52 15.48 -0.15
N ASP A 30 5.66 15.31 0.51
CA ASP A 30 6.92 14.97 -0.15
C ASP A 30 6.89 13.55 -0.72
N LEU A 31 6.35 12.57 0.02
CA LEU A 31 6.13 11.21 -0.47
C LEU A 31 5.24 11.19 -1.73
N ARG A 32 4.20 12.02 -1.82
CA ARG A 32 3.40 12.15 -3.05
C ARG A 32 4.25 12.63 -4.23
N ARG A 33 5.17 13.58 -4.01
CA ARG A 33 6.09 14.09 -5.04
C ARG A 33 7.10 13.02 -5.45
N ILE A 34 7.69 12.31 -4.47
CA ILE A 34 8.63 11.21 -4.72
C ILE A 34 7.96 10.12 -5.56
N ASN A 35 6.75 9.70 -5.19
CA ASN A 35 5.97 8.72 -5.95
C ASN A 35 5.73 9.17 -7.40
N ALA A 36 5.43 10.46 -7.61
CA ALA A 36 5.25 11.01 -8.95
C ALA A 36 6.56 11.05 -9.75
N LEU A 37 7.65 11.54 -9.15
CA LEU A 37 8.97 11.67 -9.79
C LEU A 37 9.59 10.32 -10.14
N MET A 38 9.41 9.31 -9.28
CA MET A 38 9.87 7.94 -9.50
C MET A 38 8.90 7.12 -10.36
N PHE A 39 7.80 7.72 -10.83
CA PHE A 39 6.78 7.08 -11.65
C PHE A 39 6.12 5.84 -11.00
N GLN A 40 6.07 5.77 -9.66
CA GLN A 40 5.64 4.58 -8.93
C GLN A 40 4.24 4.12 -9.36
N ALA A 41 3.28 5.03 -9.46
CA ALA A 41 1.92 4.67 -9.90
C ALA A 41 1.86 4.15 -11.35
N LYS A 42 2.76 4.61 -12.23
CA LYS A 42 2.87 4.10 -13.62
C LYS A 42 3.52 2.71 -13.63
N ILE A 43 4.58 2.52 -12.85
CA ILE A 43 5.27 1.23 -12.73
C ILE A 43 4.31 0.19 -12.15
N MET A 44 3.64 0.50 -11.03
CA MET A 44 2.67 -0.39 -10.40
C MET A 44 1.51 -0.74 -11.34
N ALA A 45 0.91 0.24 -12.03
CA ALA A 45 -0.12 -0.03 -13.05
C ALA A 45 0.39 -0.94 -14.17
N SER A 46 1.64 -0.76 -14.62
CA SER A 46 2.25 -1.64 -15.62
C SER A 46 2.48 -3.07 -15.11
N LEU A 47 2.90 -3.24 -13.86
CA LEU A 47 3.08 -4.55 -13.23
C LEU A 47 1.74 -5.26 -13.06
N LEU A 48 0.74 -4.53 -12.55
CA LEU A 48 -0.64 -4.99 -12.42
C LEU A 48 -1.22 -5.44 -13.77
N GLY A 49 -1.12 -4.61 -14.81
CA GLY A 49 -1.59 -4.99 -16.15
C GLY A 49 -0.85 -6.20 -16.75
N LYS A 50 0.42 -6.40 -16.40
CA LYS A 50 1.23 -7.53 -16.88
C LYS A 50 0.93 -8.83 -16.16
N PHE A 51 0.78 -8.79 -14.84
CA PHE A 51 0.71 -9.99 -13.98
C PHE A 51 -0.70 -10.31 -13.49
N VAL A 52 -1.65 -9.38 -13.65
CA VAL A 52 -3.08 -9.56 -13.34
C VAL A 52 -3.88 -9.37 -14.64
N PRO A 53 -3.87 -10.37 -15.55
CA PRO A 53 -4.39 -10.23 -16.92
C PRO A 53 -5.92 -10.15 -17.00
N LYS A 54 -6.62 -10.47 -15.91
CA LYS A 54 -8.08 -10.34 -15.79
C LYS A 54 -8.37 -9.32 -14.69
N PRO A 55 -9.43 -8.51 -14.81
CA PRO A 55 -9.83 -7.59 -13.74
C PRO A 55 -9.92 -8.31 -12.39
N PRO A 56 -9.17 -7.87 -11.37
CA PRO A 56 -9.28 -8.43 -10.04
C PRO A 56 -10.59 -7.98 -9.41
N ARG A 57 -11.16 -8.83 -8.55
CA ARG A 57 -12.28 -8.45 -7.68
C ARG A 57 -11.77 -7.76 -6.43
N ARG A 58 -10.66 -8.22 -5.84
CA ARG A 58 -10.15 -7.73 -4.55
C ARG A 58 -8.65 -7.49 -4.56
N ILE A 59 -8.24 -6.29 -4.15
CA ILE A 59 -6.84 -5.89 -3.97
C ILE A 59 -6.61 -5.47 -2.52
N LEU A 60 -5.48 -5.88 -1.93
CA LEU A 60 -5.00 -5.35 -0.66
C LEU A 60 -3.78 -4.45 -0.90
N GLU A 61 -3.83 -3.21 -0.46
CA GLU A 61 -2.65 -2.33 -0.34
C GLU A 61 -2.16 -2.35 1.11
N ILE A 62 -0.89 -2.71 1.32
CA ILE A 62 -0.23 -2.67 2.63
C ILE A 62 0.65 -1.44 2.72
N GLY A 63 0.54 -0.68 3.82
CA GLY A 63 1.22 0.60 3.97
C GLY A 63 0.57 1.69 3.14
N ALA A 64 -0.77 1.67 3.10
CA ALA A 64 -1.54 2.51 2.18
C ALA A 64 -1.40 4.02 2.45
N GLY A 65 -0.97 4.41 3.65
CA GLY A 65 -0.84 5.80 4.08
C GLY A 65 -2.13 6.58 3.85
N ASP A 66 -2.03 7.71 3.17
CA ASP A 66 -3.18 8.55 2.81
C ASP A 66 -3.92 8.09 1.55
N GLY A 67 -3.56 6.93 0.99
CA GLY A 67 -4.15 6.28 -0.19
C GLY A 67 -3.97 7.04 -1.51
N SER A 68 -3.23 8.15 -1.53
CA SER A 68 -3.03 8.95 -2.76
C SER A 68 -2.26 8.19 -3.84
N PHE A 69 -1.32 7.33 -3.44
CA PHE A 69 -0.61 6.43 -4.35
C PHE A 69 -1.58 5.48 -5.07
N MET A 70 -2.38 4.75 -4.31
CA MET A 70 -3.30 3.77 -4.90
C MET A 70 -4.43 4.44 -5.71
N LEU A 71 -4.86 5.65 -5.33
CA LEU A 71 -5.77 6.42 -6.19
C LEU A 71 -5.13 6.76 -7.55
N ALA A 72 -3.84 7.10 -7.57
CA ALA A 72 -3.13 7.36 -8.82
C ALA A 72 -2.97 6.09 -9.68
N VAL A 73 -2.86 4.91 -9.06
CA VAL A 73 -2.88 3.62 -9.76
C VAL A 73 -4.29 3.34 -10.30
N ALA A 74 -5.33 3.46 -9.47
CA ALA A 74 -6.72 3.23 -9.87
C ALA A 74 -7.13 4.10 -11.06
N ARG A 75 -6.77 5.38 -11.08
CA ARG A 75 -7.03 6.28 -12.23
C ARG A 75 -6.46 5.77 -13.57
N ARG A 76 -5.39 4.98 -13.53
CA ARG A 76 -4.77 4.37 -14.72
C ARG A 76 -5.42 3.04 -15.11
N MET A 77 -5.97 2.33 -14.13
CA MET A 77 -6.47 0.97 -14.30
C MET A 77 -8.00 0.89 -14.46
N ALA A 78 -8.75 1.86 -13.95
CA ALA A 78 -10.22 1.81 -13.86
C ALA A 78 -10.93 1.58 -15.21
N GLY A 79 -10.36 2.08 -16.32
CA GLY A 79 -10.91 1.83 -17.66
C GLY A 79 -10.83 0.35 -18.09
N GLN A 80 -9.91 -0.42 -17.51
CA GLN A 80 -9.73 -1.85 -17.79
C GLN A 80 -10.32 -2.73 -16.68
N TRP A 81 -10.35 -2.22 -15.45
CA TRP A 81 -10.73 -2.96 -14.24
C TRP A 81 -12.00 -2.37 -13.62
N PRO A 82 -13.19 -2.86 -14.03
CA PRO A 82 -14.43 -2.47 -13.41
C PRO A 82 -14.57 -3.13 -12.03
N GLN A 83 -15.17 -2.41 -11.08
CA GLN A 83 -15.70 -3.00 -9.83
C GLN A 83 -14.64 -3.66 -8.94
N VAL A 84 -13.49 -3.02 -8.76
CA VAL A 84 -12.46 -3.50 -7.83
C VAL A 84 -12.81 -3.09 -6.40
N GLU A 85 -12.79 -4.06 -5.48
CA GLU A 85 -12.78 -3.83 -4.04
C GLU A 85 -11.34 -3.65 -3.57
N LEU A 86 -11.01 -2.44 -3.12
CA LEU A 86 -9.71 -2.08 -2.58
C LEU A 86 -9.76 -2.08 -1.05
N VAL A 87 -8.91 -2.89 -0.42
CA VAL A 87 -8.67 -2.84 1.02
C VAL A 87 -7.33 -2.14 1.26
N MET A 88 -7.35 -1.05 2.02
CA MET A 88 -6.17 -0.26 2.37
C MET A 88 -5.84 -0.49 3.83
N LEU A 89 -4.70 -1.13 4.09
CA LEU A 89 -4.19 -1.46 5.42
C LEU A 89 -3.05 -0.53 5.79
N ASP A 90 -3.21 0.17 6.91
CA ASP A 90 -2.16 1.03 7.47
C ASP A 90 -2.27 1.06 9.01
N ARG A 91 -1.23 1.53 9.70
CA ARG A 91 -1.26 1.73 11.15
C ARG A 91 -2.01 3.01 11.55
N VAL A 92 -2.20 3.94 10.62
CA VAL A 92 -2.87 5.22 10.86
C VAL A 92 -4.09 5.36 9.95
N ASP A 93 -5.25 5.74 10.50
CA ASP A 93 -6.42 6.07 9.69
C ASP A 93 -6.29 7.45 9.06
N LEU A 94 -5.95 7.48 7.76
CA LEU A 94 -5.81 8.71 6.98
C LEU A 94 -6.84 8.77 5.83
N ILE A 95 -7.76 7.82 5.76
CA ILE A 95 -8.66 7.65 4.62
C ILE A 95 -9.86 8.58 4.77
N THR A 96 -9.81 9.69 4.05
CA THR A 96 -10.88 10.70 4.07
C THR A 96 -12.12 10.27 3.26
N ALA A 97 -13.28 10.85 3.58
CA ALA A 97 -14.49 10.68 2.78
C ALA A 97 -14.31 11.14 1.33
N GLN A 98 -13.52 12.20 1.11
CA GLN A 98 -13.19 12.68 -0.23
C GLN A 98 -12.42 11.62 -1.04
N LEU A 99 -11.44 10.96 -0.41
CA LEU A 99 -10.67 9.90 -1.06
C LEU A 99 -11.57 8.72 -1.45
N ARG A 100 -12.49 8.31 -0.56
CA ARG A 100 -13.47 7.26 -0.87
C ARG A 100 -14.33 7.64 -2.07
N GLY A 101 -14.86 8.86 -2.11
CA GLY A 101 -15.62 9.37 -3.24
C GLY A 101 -14.82 9.47 -4.55
N ASP A 102 -13.50 9.70 -4.47
CA ASP A 102 -12.62 9.65 -5.65
C ASP A 102 -12.49 8.24 -6.22
N PHE A 103 -12.45 7.20 -5.39
CA PHE A 103 -12.48 5.80 -5.82
C PHE A 103 -13.86 5.40 -6.36
N ASP A 104 -14.95 5.80 -5.69
CA ASP A 104 -16.31 5.47 -6.12
C ASP A 104 -16.59 5.98 -7.54
N ARG A 105 -16.10 7.18 -7.88
CA ARG A 105 -16.18 7.75 -9.24
C ARG A 105 -15.42 6.95 -10.30
N LEU A 106 -14.46 6.13 -9.90
CA LEU A 106 -13.73 5.20 -10.76
C LEU A 106 -14.38 3.81 -10.80
N GLY A 107 -15.51 3.61 -10.09
CA GLY A 107 -16.15 2.31 -9.94
C GLY A 107 -15.37 1.35 -9.03
N TRP A 108 -14.49 1.88 -8.18
CA TRP A 108 -13.75 1.11 -7.17
C TRP A 108 -14.33 1.40 -5.80
N THR A 109 -14.51 0.37 -4.99
CA THR A 109 -14.93 0.54 -3.59
C THR A 109 -13.72 0.44 -2.68
N THR A 110 -13.74 1.17 -1.57
CA THR A 110 -12.57 1.25 -0.67
C THR A 110 -12.95 0.97 0.78
N GLU A 111 -12.30 -0.05 1.37
CA GLU A 111 -12.31 -0.36 2.80
C GLU A 111 -10.98 0.11 3.41
N GLY A 112 -11.03 0.82 4.54
CA GLY A 112 -9.85 1.21 5.28
C GLY A 112 -9.72 0.35 6.54
N ILE A 113 -8.54 -0.22 6.78
CA ILE A 113 -8.26 -1.01 7.97
C ILE A 113 -7.06 -0.40 8.70
N THR A 114 -7.29 -0.04 9.97
CA THR A 114 -6.24 0.48 10.85
C THR A 114 -5.71 -0.64 11.73
N ALA A 115 -4.54 -1.19 11.38
CA ALA A 115 -3.91 -2.26 12.14
C ALA A 115 -2.42 -2.43 11.77
N ASP A 116 -1.66 -3.05 12.67
CA ASP A 116 -0.37 -3.62 12.29
C ASP A 116 -0.56 -4.79 11.31
N VAL A 117 0.34 -4.89 10.31
CA VAL A 117 0.23 -5.89 9.25
C VAL A 117 0.32 -7.33 9.77
N PHE A 118 1.17 -7.61 10.76
CA PHE A 118 1.32 -8.95 11.32
C PHE A 118 0.11 -9.33 12.16
N ASP A 119 -0.43 -8.39 12.93
CA ASP A 119 -1.64 -8.61 13.72
C ASP A 119 -2.86 -8.83 12.84
N TRP A 120 -3.02 -8.00 11.81
CA TRP A 120 -4.09 -8.15 10.84
C TRP A 120 -3.99 -9.49 10.12
N ALA A 121 -2.80 -9.88 9.67
CA ALA A 121 -2.62 -11.09 8.90
C ALA A 121 -3.01 -12.36 9.66
N ARG A 122 -2.63 -12.44 10.95
CA ARG A 122 -2.97 -13.54 11.86
C ARG A 122 -4.46 -13.63 12.17
N LYS A 123 -5.13 -12.49 12.34
CA LYS A 123 -6.57 -12.47 12.66
C LYS A 123 -7.48 -12.74 11.45
N ASN A 124 -6.93 -12.66 10.22
CA ASN A 124 -7.70 -12.71 8.97
C ASN A 124 -7.26 -13.87 8.05
N GLU A 125 -7.09 -15.09 8.58
CA GLU A 125 -6.63 -16.26 7.82
C GLU A 125 -7.55 -16.64 6.65
N GLY A 126 -8.85 -16.34 6.72
CA GLY A 126 -9.83 -16.64 5.67
C GLY A 126 -9.96 -15.59 4.56
N ARG A 127 -9.40 -14.38 4.74
CA ARG A 127 -9.48 -13.34 3.69
C ARG A 127 -8.53 -13.70 2.54
N ARG A 128 -9.03 -13.54 1.31
CA ARG A 128 -8.30 -13.78 0.06
C ARG A 128 -8.42 -12.57 -0.86
N PHE A 129 -7.36 -12.29 -1.59
CA PHE A 129 -7.22 -11.20 -2.55
C PHE A 129 -6.67 -11.76 -3.85
N ASP A 130 -6.98 -11.09 -4.96
CA ASP A 130 -6.43 -11.44 -6.26
C ASP A 130 -5.00 -10.92 -6.42
N ALA A 131 -4.70 -9.79 -5.76
CA ALA A 131 -3.36 -9.23 -5.66
C ALA A 131 -3.17 -8.50 -4.32
N ILE A 132 -1.93 -8.51 -3.84
CA ILE A 132 -1.44 -7.64 -2.78
C ILE A 132 -0.47 -6.66 -3.42
N THR A 133 -0.55 -5.39 -3.05
CA THR A 133 0.37 -4.35 -3.47
C THR A 133 1.03 -3.71 -2.26
N VAL A 134 2.31 -3.37 -2.40
CA VAL A 134 3.12 -2.77 -1.35
C VAL A 134 4.06 -1.73 -1.97
N ASN A 135 3.97 -0.49 -1.54
CA ASN A 135 4.82 0.58 -2.08
C ASN A 135 5.51 1.36 -0.95
N LEU A 136 6.85 1.44 -1.01
CA LEU A 136 7.68 2.16 -0.01
C LEU A 136 7.34 1.77 1.45
N PHE A 137 7.16 0.48 1.72
CA PHE A 137 6.78 -0.02 3.04
C PHE A 137 7.67 -1.18 3.53
N LEU A 138 8.17 -2.03 2.62
CA LEU A 138 8.98 -3.19 2.99
C LEU A 138 10.32 -2.82 3.66
N HIS A 139 10.83 -1.61 3.43
CA HIS A 139 12.11 -1.17 3.95
C HIS A 139 12.12 -0.97 5.48
N HIS A 140 10.95 -0.95 6.13
CA HIS A 140 10.81 -0.87 7.59
C HIS A 140 11.16 -2.18 8.31
N PHE A 141 11.22 -3.32 7.59
CA PHE A 141 11.38 -4.64 8.19
C PHE A 141 12.79 -5.20 8.05
N ASP A 142 13.26 -5.89 9.08
CA ASP A 142 14.44 -6.75 8.96
C ASP A 142 14.19 -8.01 8.14
N ASP A 143 15.24 -8.79 7.89
CA ASP A 143 15.16 -9.97 7.03
C ASP A 143 14.22 -11.04 7.63
N ALA A 144 14.21 -11.20 8.97
CA ALA A 144 13.32 -12.15 9.64
C ALA A 144 11.86 -11.68 9.58
N GLU A 145 11.62 -10.38 9.74
CA GLU A 145 10.31 -9.76 9.60
C GLU A 145 9.78 -9.83 8.16
N LEU A 146 10.63 -9.68 7.14
CA LEU A 146 10.26 -9.85 5.73
C LEU A 146 9.85 -11.30 5.44
N VAL A 147 10.65 -12.28 5.88
CA VAL A 147 10.31 -13.71 5.75
C VAL A 147 8.97 -14.00 6.41
N ARG A 148 8.75 -13.45 7.62
CA ARG A 148 7.49 -13.59 8.34
C ARG A 148 6.32 -12.96 7.58
N LEU A 149 6.50 -11.74 7.06
CA LEU A 149 5.48 -11.02 6.31
C LEU A 149 5.06 -11.81 5.07
N PHE A 150 6.02 -12.23 4.25
CA PHE A 150 5.72 -13.00 3.04
C PHE A 150 5.08 -14.34 3.37
N SER A 151 5.53 -15.05 4.41
CA SER A 151 4.90 -16.31 4.85
C SER A 151 3.41 -16.13 5.21
N LEU A 152 3.06 -14.98 5.79
CA LEU A 152 1.67 -14.65 6.13
C LEU A 152 0.85 -14.15 4.94
N MET A 153 1.49 -13.56 3.92
CA MET A 153 0.82 -13.01 2.73
C MET A 153 0.63 -14.04 1.61
N VAL A 154 1.54 -14.99 1.43
CA VAL A 154 1.45 -16.09 0.44
C VAL A 154 0.09 -16.79 0.44
N PRO A 155 -0.50 -17.20 1.58
CA PRO A 155 -1.80 -17.85 1.55
C PRO A 155 -2.95 -16.90 1.20
N LYS A 156 -2.74 -15.56 1.22
CA LYS A 156 -3.80 -14.56 1.03
C LYS A 156 -3.98 -14.13 -0.42
N ALA A 157 -2.93 -14.15 -1.22
CA ALA A 157 -3.01 -13.81 -2.64
C ALA A 157 -1.98 -14.59 -3.47
N PRO A 158 -2.30 -14.90 -4.73
CA PRO A 158 -1.35 -15.54 -5.64
C PRO A 158 -0.22 -14.60 -6.10
N LEU A 159 -0.36 -13.30 -5.85
CA LEU A 159 0.55 -12.27 -6.31
C LEU A 159 0.74 -11.18 -5.25
N LEU A 160 1.99 -10.81 -5.00
CA LEU A 160 2.40 -9.64 -4.21
C LEU A 160 3.32 -8.79 -5.09
N LEU A 161 2.97 -7.51 -5.27
CA LEU A 161 3.66 -6.53 -6.11
C LEU A 161 4.18 -5.35 -5.31
#